data_AF-A0A366EFQ5-F1
#
_entry.id   AF-A0A366EFQ5-F1
#
_cell.length_a   1.000
_cell.length_b   1.000
_cell.length_c   1.000
_cell.angle_alpha   90.00
_cell.angle_beta   90.00
_cell.angle_gamma   90.00
#
_symmetry.space_group_name_H-M   'P 1'
#
loop_
_entity.id
_entity.type
_entity.pdbx_description
1 polymer ?
#
loop_
_entity_poly.entity_id
_entity_poly.type
_entity_poly.pdbx_seq_one_letter_code
_entity_poly.pdbx_strand_id
1 'polypeptide(L)' 'MIPIEVESRIATYFFHRFLPDEVIEQIVELLLPLCLEADEEEDLDQEDLVRQAVTIIEDQLEGKNFK' A
#
# COMPACT_ATOMS: atom_id res chain seq x y z
N MET A 1 6.89 9.94 -20.61
CA MET A 1 6.42 10.04 -19.22
C MET A 1 4.91 10.06 -19.25
N ILE A 2 4.29 9.21 -18.44
CA ILE A 2 2.86 9.24 -18.21
C ILE A 2 2.59 10.32 -17.14
N PRO A 3 1.45 11.04 -17.16
CA PRO A 3 1.12 11.98 -16.10
C PRO A 3 1.01 11.28 -14.74
N ILE A 4 1.48 11.92 -13.66
CA ILE A 4 1.49 11.31 -12.31
C ILE A 4 0.09 10.88 -11.86
N GLU A 5 -0.93 11.69 -12.16
CA GLU A 5 -2.33 11.37 -11.91
C GLU A 5 -2.78 10.08 -12.62
N VAL A 6 -2.29 9.85 -13.84
CA VAL A 6 -2.61 8.63 -14.59
C VAL A 6 -1.90 7.43 -13.96
N GLU A 7 -0.64 7.58 -13.53
CA GLU A 7 0.11 6.54 -12.82
C GLU A 7 -0.55 6.18 -11.48
N SER A 8 -0.93 7.19 -10.68
CA SER A 8 -1.63 7.00 -9.40
C SER A 8 -2.94 6.25 -9.58
N ARG A 9 -3.75 6.59 -10.58
CA ARG A 9 -5.02 5.89 -10.85
C ARG A 9 -4.80 4.43 -11.27
N ILE A 10 -3.74 4.13 -12.03
CA ILE A 10 -3.36 2.77 -12.37
C ILE A 10 -2.94 2.01 -11.10
N ALA A 11 -2.11 2.62 -10.24
CA ALA A 11 -1.65 2.02 -9.00
C ALA A 11 -2.81 1.74 -8.02
N THR A 12 -3.71 2.70 -7.79
CA THR A 12 -4.90 2.52 -6.95
C THR A 12 -5.80 1.40 -7.48
N TYR A 13 -6.02 1.34 -8.80
CA TYR A 13 -6.78 0.24 -9.39
C TYR A 13 -6.10 -1.10 -9.13
N PHE A 14 -4.77 -1.18 -9.29
CA PHE A 14 -4.03 -2.41 -9.04
C PHE A 14 -4.11 -2.85 -7.59
N PHE A 15 -3.91 -1.90 -6.67
CA PHE A 15 -3.98 -2.11 -5.23
C PHE A 15 -5.31 -2.75 -4.82
N HIS A 16 -6.44 -2.21 -5.29
CA HIS A 16 -7.76 -2.75 -4.92
C HIS A 16 -8.22 -3.97 -5.72
N ARG A 17 -7.66 -4.22 -6.91
CA ARG A 17 -8.17 -5.26 -7.82
C ARG A 17 -7.37 -6.56 -7.81
N PHE A 18 -6.05 -6.47 -7.64
CA PHE A 18 -5.15 -7.61 -7.85
C PHE A 18 -4.45 -8.09 -6.58
N LEU A 19 -4.41 -7.28 -5.51
CA LEU A 19 -3.93 -7.77 -4.23
C LEU A 19 -4.96 -8.74 -3.63
N PRO A 20 -4.52 -9.88 -3.07
CA PRO A 20 -5.41 -10.77 -2.33
C PRO A 20 -6.03 -10.05 -1.12
N ASP A 21 -7.27 -10.37 -0.79
CA ASP A 21 -8.00 -9.74 0.33
C ASP A 21 -7.20 -9.83 1.65
N GLU A 22 -6.58 -10.98 1.93
CA GLU A 22 -5.73 -11.19 3.12
C GLU A 22 -4.54 -10.21 3.19
N VAL A 23 -4.00 -9.81 2.05
CA VAL A 23 -2.89 -8.84 1.98
C VAL A 23 -3.41 -7.43 2.22
N ILE A 24 -4.58 -7.10 1.65
CA ILE A 24 -5.23 -5.81 1.89
C ILE A 24 -5.60 -5.66 3.37
N GLU A 25 -6.15 -6.71 3.98
CA GLU A 25 -6.48 -6.74 5.41
C GLU A 25 -5.23 -6.49 6.28
N GLN A 26 -4.12 -7.17 6.01
CA GLN A 26 -2.86 -6.94 6.73
C GLN A 26 -2.35 -5.49 6.61
N ILE A 27 -2.42 -4.92 5.40
CA ILE A 27 -2.00 -3.53 5.17
C ILE A 27 -2.92 -2.56 5.95
N VAL A 28 -4.23 -2.80 5.94
CA VAL A 28 -5.19 -1.96 6.67
C VAL A 28 -5.01 -2.08 8.17
N GLU A 29 -4.85 -3.30 8.70
CA GLU A 29 -4.60 -3.53 10.14
C GLU A 29 -3.32 -2.84 10.62
N LEU A 30 -2.28 -2.78 9.78
CA LEU A 30 -1.04 -2.08 10.08
C LEU A 30 -1.21 -0.55 10.01
N LEU A 31 -1.73 -0.03 8.90
CA LEU A 31 -1.68 1.40 8.61
C LEU A 31 -2.83 2.19 9.25
N LEU A 32 -4.02 1.60 9.36
CA LEU A 32 -5.20 2.33 9.84
C LEU A 32 -5.00 2.91 11.26
N PRO A 33 -4.44 2.19 12.25
CA PRO A 33 -4.17 2.77 13.55
C PRO A 33 -3.21 3.96 13.48
N LEU A 34 -2.14 3.84 12.70
CA LEU A 34 -1.14 4.90 12.53
C LEU A 34 -1.76 6.16 11.91
N CYS A 35 -2.61 5.98 10.90
CA CYS A 35 -3.35 7.07 10.26
C CYS A 35 -4.39 7.72 11.19
N LEU A 36 -4.96 6.97 12.15
CA LEU A 36 -5.92 7.49 13.12
C LEU A 36 -5.26 8.18 14.32
N GLU A 37 -3.99 7.86 14.60
CA GLU A 37 -3.20 8.50 15.67
C GLU A 37 -2.63 9.86 15.25
N ALA A 38 -2.51 10.13 13.95
CA ALA A 38 -2.07 11.43 13.45
C ALA A 38 -3.21 12.47 13.52
N ASP A 39 -2.87 13.66 14.01
CA ASP A 39 -3.80 14.80 14.06
C ASP A 39 -4.04 15.38 12.65
N GLU A 40 -3.00 15.43 11.81
CA GLU A 40 -3.07 15.85 10.41
C GLU A 40 -2.32 14.88 9.46
N GLU A 41 -2.71 14.82 8.19
CA GLU A 41 -2.06 13.93 7.18
C GLU A 41 -0.59 14.29 6.94
N GLU A 42 -0.22 15.55 7.18
CA GLU A 42 1.15 16.07 7.07
C GLU A 42 2.08 15.56 8.19
N ASP A 43 1.51 15.09 9.31
CA ASP A 43 2.26 14.53 10.43
C ASP A 43 2.64 13.06 10.20
N LEU A 44 2.01 12.41 9.22
CA LEU A 44 2.31 11.03 8.85
C LEU A 44 3.63 10.97 8.08
N ASP A 45 4.52 10.08 8.51
CA ASP A 45 5.69 9.70 7.73
C ASP A 45 5.25 8.83 6.55
N GLN A 46 4.83 9.49 5.47
CA GLN A 46 4.30 8.85 4.26
C GLN A 46 5.32 7.86 3.66
N GLU A 47 6.61 8.17 3.72
CA GLU A 47 7.66 7.27 3.21
C GLU A 47 7.74 6.00 4.04
N ASP A 48 7.68 6.11 5.37
CA ASP A 48 7.71 4.95 6.25
C ASP A 48 6.46 4.08 6.09
N LEU A 49 5.27 4.67 6.04
CA LEU A 49 4.01 3.93 5.83
C LEU A 49 4.03 3.15 4.51
N VAL A 50 4.46 3.81 3.43
CA VAL A 50 4.60 3.16 2.12
C VAL A 50 5.62 2.03 2.20
N ARG A 51 6.77 2.25 2.83
CA ARG A 51 7.81 1.23 2.98
C ARG A 51 7.29 -0.01 3.73
N GLN A 52 6.59 0.17 4.84
CA GLN A 52 6.05 -0.94 5.60
C GLN A 52 4.99 -1.72 4.79
N ALA A 53 4.10 -1.02 4.07
CA ALA A 53 3.10 -1.66 3.21
C ALA A 53 3.73 -2.44 2.06
N VAL A 54 4.79 -1.89 1.44
CA VAL A 54 5.54 -2.56 0.37
C VAL A 54 6.20 -3.83 0.89
N THR A 55 6.77 -3.84 2.10
CA THR A 55 7.33 -5.07 2.69
C THR A 55 6.28 -6.17 2.83
N ILE A 56 5.06 -5.86 3.29
CA ILE A 56 3.96 -6.85 3.34
C ILE A 56 3.65 -7.41 1.95
N ILE A 57 3.60 -6.54 0.93
CA ILE A 57 3.37 -6.95 -0.45
C ILE A 57 4.51 -7.84 -0.93
N GLU A 58 5.77 -7.42 -0.76
CA GLU A 58 6.96 -8.16 -1.17
C GLU A 58 7.02 -9.54 -0.51
N ASP A 59 6.77 -9.66 0.80
CA ASP A 59 6.75 -10.94 1.51
C ASP A 59 5.70 -11.90 0.94
N GLN A 60 4.57 -11.37 0.48
CA GLN A 60 3.51 -12.15 -0.18
C GLN A 60 3.88 -12.55 -1.61
N LEU A 61 4.77 -11.80 -2.26
CA LEU A 61 5.24 -12.04 -3.61
C LEU A 61 6.52 -12.88 -3.68
N GLU A 62 7.40 -12.83 -2.68
CA GLU A 62 8.63 -13.64 -2.62
C GLU A 62 8.34 -15.15 -2.61
N GLY A 63 7.11 -15.57 -2.30
CA GLY A 63 6.64 -16.96 -2.43
C GLY A 63 5.92 -17.29 -3.73
N LYS A 64 5.58 -16.31 -4.57
CA LYS A 64 4.75 -16.47 -5.78
C LYS A 64 5.50 -15.95 -7.00
N ASN A 65 6.10 -16.85 -7.79
CA ASN A 65 6.52 -16.53 -9.15
C ASN A 65 5.26 -16.11 -9.93
N PHE A 66 5.09 -14.81 -10.19
CA PHE A 66 4.19 -14.37 -11.25
C PHE A 66 4.74 -14.90 -12.57
N LYS A 67 4.01 -15.83 -13.18
CA LYS A 67 4.31 -16.42 -14.47
C LYS A 67 3.40 -15.85 -15.54
#